data_AF-A0A1S2P8J1-F1
#
_entry.id   AF-A0A1S2P8J1-F1
#
_cell.length_a   1.000
_cell.length_b   1.000
_cell.length_c   1.000
_cell.angle_alpha   90.00
_cell.angle_beta   90.00
_cell.angle_gamma   90.00
#
_symmetry.space_group_name_H-M   'P 1'
#
loop_
_entity.id
_entity.type
_entity.pdbx_description
1 polymer ?
#
loop_
_entity_poly.entity_id
_entity_poly.type
_entity_poly.pdbx_seq_one_letter_code
_entity_poly.pdbx_strand_id
1 'polypeptide(L)'
;MSSVQGEIAHFHSDRDVDLRLTDRAIRRFAKDLRDSGAIRIVPGSQWVTLRLDAASDVDLLLTLVSVALQAQQAWPDPADRPPTGCNDQRGAGFVKADLGRF
;
A
#
# COMPACT_ATOMS: atom_id res chain seq x y z
N MET A 1 6.57 19.15 11.35
CA MET A 1 7.03 17.92 12.03
C MET A 1 6.46 16.75 11.23
N SER A 2 7.18 16.23 10.24
CA SER A 2 6.75 15.01 9.55
C SER A 2 7.32 13.82 10.31
N SER A 3 6.46 13.08 11.00
CA SER A 3 6.84 11.86 11.70
C SER A 3 7.11 10.75 10.68
N VAL A 4 8.24 10.85 9.96
CA VAL A 4 8.64 9.92 8.89
C VAL A 4 9.13 8.55 9.40
N GLN A 5 9.14 8.35 10.72
CA GLN A 5 9.55 7.10 11.36
C GLN A 5 8.31 6.40 11.89
N GLY A 6 7.67 5.59 11.04
CA GLY A 6 6.56 4.72 11.44
C GLY A 6 5.26 4.84 10.64
N GLU A 7 5.26 5.57 9.51
CA GLU A 7 4.07 5.57 8.64
C GLU A 7 3.84 4.16 8.05
N ILE A 8 2.64 3.63 8.26
CA ILE A 8 2.21 2.31 7.78
C ILE A 8 1.23 2.46 6.62
N ALA A 9 0.33 3.43 6.68
CA ALA A 9 -0.63 3.74 5.63
C ALA A 9 -0.64 5.24 5.37
N HIS A 10 -0.69 5.61 4.10
CA HIS A 10 -0.82 6.97 3.62
C HIS A 10 -2.06 7.06 2.73
N PHE A 11 -3.01 7.92 3.10
CA PHE A 11 -4.27 8.08 2.38
C PHE A 11 -4.15 9.25 1.39
N HIS A 12 -4.49 8.99 0.14
CA HIS A 12 -4.53 9.98 -0.93
C HIS A 12 -5.96 10.50 -1.14
N SER A 13 -6.10 11.65 -1.81
CA SER A 13 -7.40 12.30 -1.99
C SER A 13 -8.38 11.53 -2.90
N ASP A 14 -7.89 10.64 -3.77
CA ASP A 14 -8.69 9.89 -4.77
C ASP A 14 -9.09 8.48 -4.32
N ARG A 15 -9.18 8.23 -3.00
CA ARG A 15 -9.45 6.91 -2.39
C ARG A 15 -8.34 5.87 -2.60
N ASP A 16 -7.19 6.33 -3.08
CA ASP A 16 -5.98 5.54 -3.12
C ASP A 16 -5.31 5.56 -1.73
N VAL A 17 -4.79 4.42 -1.32
CA VAL A 17 -4.08 4.25 -0.06
C VAL A 17 -2.78 3.54 -0.34
N ASP A 18 -1.66 4.18 -0.02
CA ASP A 18 -0.37 3.51 -0.02
C ASP A 18 -0.13 2.84 1.33
N LEU A 19 0.00 1.53 1.33
CA LEU A 19 0.31 0.73 2.49
C LEU A 19 1.75 0.24 2.42
N ARG A 20 2.52 0.50 3.48
CA ARG A 20 3.88 -0.01 3.62
C ARG A 20 3.85 -1.44 4.10
N LEU A 21 4.35 -2.35 3.26
CA LEU A 21 4.48 -3.76 3.56
C LEU A 21 5.94 -4.18 3.48
N THR A 22 6.35 -5.11 4.33
CA THR A 22 7.68 -5.72 4.21
C THR A 22 7.76 -6.56 2.93
N ASP A 23 8.97 -6.70 2.36
CA ASP A 23 9.22 -7.57 1.21
C ASP A 23 8.63 -8.98 1.37
N ARG A 24 8.63 -9.51 2.60
CA ARG A 24 8.05 -10.81 2.93
C ARG A 24 6.52 -10.80 2.85
N ALA A 25 5.87 -9.77 3.38
CA ALA A 25 4.42 -9.61 3.28
C ALA A 25 4.02 -9.45 1.81
N ILE A 26 4.71 -8.60 1.05
CA ILE A 26 4.46 -8.43 -0.39
C ILE A 26 4.58 -9.77 -1.10
N ARG A 27 5.65 -10.55 -0.90
CA ARG A 27 5.79 -11.88 -1.55
C ARG A 27 4.72 -12.88 -1.12
N ARG A 28 4.34 -12.88 0.16
CA ARG A 28 3.33 -13.81 0.70
C ARG A 28 1.95 -13.54 0.12
N PHE A 29 1.58 -12.27 0.00
CA PHE A 29 0.25 -11.87 -0.44
C PHE A 29 0.20 -11.46 -1.91
N ALA A 30 1.32 -11.36 -2.63
CA ALA A 30 1.35 -10.90 -4.02
C ALA A 30 0.38 -11.64 -4.94
N LYS A 31 0.14 -12.93 -4.69
CA LYS A 31 -0.84 -13.72 -5.44
C LYS A 31 -2.27 -13.23 -5.16
N ASP A 32 -2.65 -13.21 -3.88
CA ASP A 32 -3.99 -12.79 -3.43
C ASP A 32 -4.26 -11.30 -3.75
N LEU A 33 -3.23 -10.46 -3.65
CA LEU A 33 -3.29 -9.04 -3.95
C LEU A 33 -3.50 -8.78 -5.46
N ARG A 34 -2.87 -9.58 -6.32
CA ARG A 34 -3.03 -9.45 -7.79
C ARG A 34 -4.43 -9.80 -8.26
N ASP A 35 -5.07 -10.77 -7.60
CA ASP A 35 -6.42 -11.22 -7.98
C ASP A 35 -7.51 -10.21 -7.57
N SER A 36 -7.21 -9.28 -6.65
CA SER A 36 -8.17 -8.29 -6.14
C SER A 36 -8.49 -7.14 -7.10
N GLY A 37 -7.68 -6.89 -8.14
CA GLY A 37 -7.86 -5.79 -9.11
C GLY A 37 -7.74 -4.36 -8.53
N ALA A 38 -7.93 -4.20 -7.22
CA ALA A 38 -7.85 -2.97 -6.45
C ALA A 38 -6.43 -2.66 -5.96
N ILE A 39 -5.43 -3.47 -6.31
CA ILE A 39 -4.10 -3.41 -5.70
C ILE A 39 -3.00 -3.35 -6.75
N ARG A 40 -2.07 -2.41 -6.56
CA ARG A 40 -0.92 -2.18 -7.43
C ARG A 40 0.37 -2.29 -6.63
N ILE A 41 1.23 -3.21 -7.06
CA ILE A 41 2.58 -3.40 -6.51
C ILE A 41 3.57 -2.71 -7.45
N VAL A 42 4.35 -1.76 -6.91
CA VAL A 42 5.36 -1.02 -7.67
C VAL A 42 6.74 -1.66 -7.43
N PRO A 43 7.42 -2.19 -8.47
CA PRO A 43 8.75 -2.76 -8.31
C PRO A 43 9.75 -1.76 -7.71
N GLY A 44 10.50 -2.20 -6.69
CA GLY A 44 11.46 -1.35 -5.99
C GLY A 44 10.84 -0.38 -4.98
N SER A 45 9.52 -0.44 -4.76
CA SER A 45 8.83 0.28 -3.68
C SER A 45 8.42 -0.68 -2.57
N GLN A 46 8.52 -0.21 -1.33
CA GLN A 46 7.94 -0.86 -0.14
C GLN A 46 6.46 -0.51 0.07
N TRP A 47 5.92 0.35 -0.80
CA TRP A 47 4.52 0.77 -0.79
C TRP A 47 3.72 -0.02 -1.80
N VAL A 48 2.60 -0.54 -1.34
CA VAL A 48 1.55 -1.13 -2.17
C VAL A 48 0.40 -0.15 -2.22
N THR A 49 -0.06 0.21 -3.42
CA THR A 49 -1.19 1.12 -3.60
C THR A 49 -2.47 0.32 -3.68
N LEU A 50 -3.46 0.68 -2.87
CA LEU A 50 -4.80 0.10 -2.85
C LEU A 50 -5.81 1.17 -3.26
N ARG A 51 -6.80 0.81 -4.07
CA ARG A 51 -7.95 1.67 -4.34
C ARG A 51 -9.16 1.20 -3.56
N LEU A 52 -9.80 2.10 -2.82
CA LEU A 52 -10.97 1.79 -2.01
C LEU A 52 -12.26 2.11 -2.77
N ASP A 53 -12.69 1.19 -3.64
CA ASP A 53 -13.88 1.36 -4.49
C ASP A 53 -15.13 0.73 -3.84
N ALA A 54 -14.97 -0.29 -3.01
CA ALA A 54 -16.02 -1.02 -2.30
C ALA A 54 -15.76 -1.08 -0.78
N ALA A 55 -16.83 -1.33 -0.01
CA ALA A 55 -16.71 -1.49 1.45
C ALA A 55 -15.79 -2.66 1.84
N SER A 56 -15.78 -3.73 1.05
CA SER A 56 -14.88 -4.88 1.23
C SER A 56 -13.40 -4.52 1.11
N ASP A 57 -13.07 -3.45 0.39
CA ASP A 57 -11.69 -2.99 0.23
C ASP A 57 -11.17 -2.35 1.53
N VAL A 58 -12.07 -1.80 2.35
CA VAL A 58 -11.75 -1.30 3.69
C VAL A 58 -11.40 -2.45 4.62
N ASP A 59 -12.14 -3.56 4.56
CA ASP A 59 -11.83 -4.77 5.35
C ASP A 59 -10.48 -5.37 4.94
N LEU A 60 -10.19 -5.36 3.64
CA LEU A 60 -8.89 -5.76 3.10
C LEU A 60 -7.77 -4.84 3.59
N LEU A 61 -7.97 -3.52 3.57
CA LEU A 61 -7.01 -2.56 4.10
C LEU A 61 -6.72 -2.82 5.58
N LEU A 62 -7.75 -3.00 6.41
CA LEU A 62 -7.60 -3.30 7.84
C LEU A 62 -6.83 -4.60 8.09
N THR A 63 -7.11 -5.62 7.28
CA THR A 63 -6.38 -6.90 7.32
C THR A 63 -4.90 -6.68 7.01
N LEU A 64 -4.59 -5.95 5.94
CA LEU A 64 -3.21 -5.71 5.52
C LEU A 64 -2.45 -4.79 6.48
N VAL A 65 -3.09 -3.77 7.07
CA VAL A 65 -2.52 -2.96 8.15
C VAL A 65 -2.16 -3.83 9.34
N SER A 66 -3.03 -4.76 9.73
CA SER A 66 -2.77 -5.68 10.84
C SER A 66 -1.56 -6.58 10.55
N VAL A 67 -1.46 -7.11 9.33
CA VAL A 67 -0.29 -7.88 8.87
C VAL A 67 0.98 -7.03 8.85
N ALA A 68 0.89 -5.79 8.38
CA ALA A 68 2.01 -4.85 8.30
C ALA A 68 2.58 -4.56 9.70
N LEU A 69 1.70 -4.36 10.68
CA LEU A 69 2.04 -4.15 12.09
C LEU A 69 2.73 -5.39 12.67
N GLN A 70 2.12 -6.57 12.50
CA GLN A 70 2.69 -7.83 13.01
C GLN A 70 4.07 -8.12 12.39
N ALA A 71 4.24 -7.87 11.10
CA ALA A 71 5.51 -8.07 10.41
C ALA A 71 6.60 -7.11 10.93
N GLN A 72 6.26 -5.84 11.16
CA GLN A 72 7.18 -4.85 11.73
C GLN A 72 7.59 -5.18 13.17
N GLN A 73 6.68 -5.72 13.98
CA GLN A 73 6.98 -6.15 15.35
C GLN A 73 7.88 -7.40 15.39
N ALA A 74 7.62 -8.37 14.51
CA ALA A 74 8.37 -9.62 14.48
C ALA A 74 9.77 -9.47 13.85
N TRP A 75 9.90 -8.55 12.89
CA TRP A 75 11.14 -8.29 12.14
C TRP A 75 11.24 -6.79 11.87
N PRO A 76 11.71 -5.99 12.85
CA PRO A 76 11.96 -4.58 12.61
C PRO A 76 12.95 -4.45 11.45
N ASP A 77 12.51 -3.82 10.37
CA ASP A 77 13.36 -3.53 9.21
C ASP A 77 14.60 -2.77 9.72
N PRO A 78 15.83 -3.11 9.30
CA PRO A 78 17.00 -2.30 9.63
C PRO A 78 16.70 -0.84 9.29
N ALA A 79 16.74 0.02 10.32
CA ALA A 79 16.31 1.42 10.32
C ALA A 79 17.06 2.35 9.33
N ASP A 80 17.86 1.78 8.44
CA ASP A 80 18.83 2.46 7.59
C ASP A 80 18.40 2.57 6.12
N ARG A 81 17.25 1.99 5.73
CA ARG A 81 16.71 2.28 4.41
C ARG A 81 16.05 3.67 4.45
N PRO A 82 16.50 4.65 3.65
CA PRO A 82 15.87 5.95 3.64
C PRO A 82 14.37 5.77 3.35
N PRO A 83 13.48 6.42 4.11
CA PRO A 83 12.05 6.31 3.90
C PRO A 83 11.78 6.71 2.46
N THR A 84 11.51 5.71 1.63
CA THR A 84 11.13 5.96 0.25
C THR A 84 9.75 6.60 0.33
N GLY A 85 9.55 7.76 -0.29
CA GLY A 85 8.25 8.43 -0.31
C GLY A 85 7.14 7.52 -0.85
N CYS A 86 5.89 7.87 -0.56
CA CYS A 86 4.70 7.19 -1.06
C CYS A 86 4.71 7.10 -2.61
N ASN A 87 3.93 6.18 -3.16
CA ASN A 87 3.89 5.91 -4.60
C ASN A 87 3.24 7.05 -5.41
N ASP A 88 2.54 7.97 -4.76
CA ASP A 88 1.98 9.18 -5.40
C ASP A 88 3.08 10.07 -6.01
N GLN A 89 4.21 10.23 -5.30
CA GLN A 89 5.38 10.96 -5.83
C GLN A 89 6.02 10.27 -7.05
N ARG A 90 5.68 9.00 -7.29
CA ARG A 90 6.17 8.20 -8.42
C ARG A 90 5.17 8.15 -9.57
N GLY A 91 4.02 8.83 -9.46
CA GLY A 91 2.92 8.74 -10.43
C GLY A 91 2.33 7.34 -10.52
N ALA A 92 2.46 6.53 -9.46
CA ALA A 92 2.03 5.15 -9.45
C ALA A 92 0.63 4.94 -8.86
N GLY A 93 -0.10 6.02 -8.56
CA GLY A 93 -1.52 5.98 -8.24
C GLY A 93 -2.36 5.31 -9.33
N PHE A 94 -3.60 4.95 -9.00
CA PHE A 94 -4.53 4.44 -9.99
C PHE A 94 -4.97 5.59 -10.89
N VAL A 95 -4.53 5.59 -12.15
CA VAL A 95 -5.06 6.52 -13.14
C VAL A 95 -6.55 6.22 -13.27
N LYS A 96 -7.40 7.24 -13.08
CA LYS A 96 -8.80 7.19 -13.50
C LYS A 96 -8.81 6.75 -14.96
N ALA A 97 -9.20 5.51 -15.23
CA ALA A 97 -9.79 5.25 -16.53
C ALA A 97 -11.04 6.13 -16.52
N ASP A 98 -11.08 7.16 -17.36
CA ASP A 98 -12.32 7.82 -17.72
C ASP A 98 -13.30 6.70 -18.09
N LEU A 99 -14.15 6.32 -17.14
CA LEU A 99 -15.38 5.59 -17.43
C LEU A 99 -16.22 6.61 -18.18
N GLY A 100 -15.93 6.71 -19.48
CA GLY A 100 -16.71 7.40 -20.46
C GLY A 100 -18.14 6.90 -20.33
N ARG A 101 -18.98 7.76 -19.74
CA ARG A 101 -20.37 8.03 -20.09
C ARG A 101 -20.97 6.98 -21.05
N PHE A 102 -21.76 6.07 -20.49
CA PHE A 102 -22.82 5.39 -21.22
C PHE A 102 -24.14 6.12 -20.97
#